data_AF-Q9LPC4-F1
#
_entry.id   AF-Q9LPC4-F1
#
_cell.length_a   1.000
_cell.length_b   1.000
_cell.length_c   1.000
_cell.angle_alpha   90.00
_cell.angle_beta   90.00
_cell.angle_gamma   90.00
#
_symmetry.space_group_name_H-M   'P 1'
#
loop_
_entity.id
_entity.type
_entity.pdbx_description
1 polymer ?
#
loop_
_entity_poly.entity_id
_entity_poly.type
_entity_poly.pdbx_seq_one_letter_code
_entity_poly.pdbx_strand_id
1 'polypeptide(L)'
;MGIYSCSAVLSFGLKCPLVIARHRLYHRMFRRNPLLVESHLNRLCSCKCNASLAIGEVVEKEDAEQSRSFNWADVGLNLTEEQDEAITRIPIKMSKRCQALMRQIICFSPEKGSFCDLLGAWLRRMNPIRADWLSILKELKNLDSPFYIKVAEFSLLQDSFEANARDYTKIIHYYGKLNQVEDAERTLLSMKNRGFLIDQVTLTAMVQLYSKAGCHKLAEETFNEIKLLGEPLDYRSYGSMIMAYIRAGVPEKGESLLREMDSQEICAGREVYKALLRDYSMGGDAEGAKRVFDAVQIAGITPDVKLCGLLINAYSVSGQSQNARLAFENMRKAGIKATDKCVALVLAAYEKEEKLNEALGFLVELEKDSIMLGKEASAVLAQWFKKLGVVEEVELLLREFSSSQSQPL
;
A
#
# COMPACT_ATOMS: atom_id res chain seq x y z
N MET A 1 21.36 5.15 -32.19
CA MET A 1 21.99 3.89 -32.65
C MET A 1 21.70 2.82 -31.61
N GLY A 2 20.97 1.78 -31.99
CA GLY A 2 20.44 0.74 -31.10
C GLY A 2 19.15 0.16 -31.67
N ILE A 3 19.29 -0.56 -32.78
CA ILE A 3 18.21 -1.29 -33.47
C ILE A 3 17.82 -2.47 -32.58
N TYR A 4 16.60 -2.49 -32.05
CA TYR A 4 16.00 -3.73 -31.55
C TYR A 4 14.89 -4.16 -32.50
N SER A 5 15.27 -5.15 -33.30
CA SER A 5 14.46 -5.93 -34.22
C SER A 5 13.36 -6.68 -33.47
N CYS A 6 12.11 -6.53 -33.94
CA CYS A 6 11.05 -7.51 -33.76
C CYS A 6 11.50 -8.84 -34.39
N SER A 7 11.90 -9.81 -33.57
CA SER A 7 11.86 -11.25 -33.88
C SER A 7 12.18 -12.04 -32.61
N ALA A 8 11.44 -13.12 -32.36
CA ALA A 8 11.34 -13.92 -31.13
C ALA A 8 10.40 -13.29 -30.08
N VAL A 9 9.27 -13.87 -29.67
CA VAL A 9 8.95 -15.29 -29.48
C VAL A 9 7.45 -15.50 -29.68
N LEU A 10 7.07 -16.18 -30.77
CA LEU A 10 5.87 -17.02 -30.81
C LEU A 10 6.22 -18.33 -30.08
N SER A 11 5.25 -18.88 -29.34
CA SER A 11 5.27 -20.20 -28.71
C SER A 11 6.36 -20.47 -27.68
N PHE A 12 6.04 -20.32 -26.39
CA PHE A 12 6.21 -21.41 -25.41
C PHE A 12 5.43 -21.02 -24.14
N GLY A 13 4.26 -21.61 -23.98
CA GLY A 13 3.58 -21.66 -22.69
C GLY A 13 4.38 -22.57 -21.78
N LEU A 14 5.09 -21.99 -20.81
CA LEU A 14 5.59 -22.70 -19.65
C LEU A 14 5.11 -21.96 -18.40
N LYS A 15 4.04 -22.53 -17.82
CA LYS A 15 3.60 -22.30 -16.44
C LYS A 15 4.82 -22.36 -15.53
N CYS A 16 5.04 -21.34 -14.69
CA CYS A 16 5.93 -21.45 -13.52
C CYS A 16 5.56 -22.72 -12.74
N PRO A 17 6.42 -23.75 -12.69
CA PRO A 17 6.20 -24.90 -11.84
C PRO A 17 6.69 -24.56 -10.44
N LEU A 18 5.76 -24.63 -9.49
CA LEU A 18 5.93 -25.30 -8.20
C LEU A 18 7.27 -25.11 -7.48
N VAL A 19 7.19 -24.30 -6.43
CA VAL A 19 7.80 -24.49 -5.11
C VAL A 19 8.11 -25.97 -4.85
N ILE A 20 9.37 -26.38 -5.02
CA ILE A 20 9.88 -27.66 -4.53
C ILE A 20 11.25 -27.42 -3.87
N ALA A 21 11.22 -27.50 -2.55
CA ALA A 21 12.25 -27.99 -1.65
C ALA A 21 13.71 -27.52 -1.85
N ARG A 22 14.15 -26.64 -0.94
CA ARG A 22 15.50 -26.76 -0.35
C ARG A 22 15.47 -26.36 1.13
N HIS A 23 15.04 -27.30 1.95
CA HIS A 23 15.45 -27.41 3.35
C HIS A 23 16.95 -27.75 3.36
N ARG A 24 17.82 -26.82 3.76
CA ARG A 24 19.16 -27.12 4.28
C ARG A 24 19.46 -26.23 5.47
N LEU A 25 19.23 -26.82 6.65
CA LEU A 25 20.11 -26.80 7.82
C LEU A 25 21.02 -25.57 7.94
N TYR A 26 20.55 -24.55 8.66
CA TYR A 26 21.42 -23.66 9.43
C TYR A 26 21.02 -23.72 10.90
N HIS A 27 21.53 -24.76 11.55
CA HIS A 27 21.64 -24.86 13.00
C HIS A 27 22.97 -24.20 13.39
N ARG A 28 22.92 -23.10 14.15
CA ARG A 28 23.91 -22.61 15.14
C ARG A 28 24.09 -21.09 15.09
N MET A 29 24.09 -20.51 16.30
CA MET A 29 24.53 -19.16 16.68
C MET A 29 23.47 -18.04 16.75
N PHE A 30 22.51 -18.19 17.66
CA PHE A 30 21.87 -17.03 18.32
C PHE A 30 22.39 -16.90 19.75
N ARG A 31 23.44 -16.09 19.92
CA ARG A 31 23.79 -15.43 21.18
C ARG A 31 24.46 -14.10 20.85
N ARG A 32 23.90 -13.02 21.41
CA ARG A 32 24.45 -11.66 21.57
C ARG A 32 24.28 -10.70 20.39
N ASN A 33 23.36 -9.74 20.55
CA ASN A 33 23.74 -8.32 20.50
C ASN A 33 22.66 -7.42 21.13
N PRO A 34 22.91 -6.80 22.29
CA PRO A 34 22.11 -5.71 22.83
C PRO A 34 22.84 -4.39 22.56
N LEU A 35 22.63 -3.77 21.39
CA LEU A 35 23.14 -2.43 21.11
C LEU A 35 22.17 -1.70 20.19
N LEU A 36 21.91 -0.42 20.51
CA LEU A 36 21.22 0.62 19.73
C LEU A 36 19.68 0.59 19.89
N VAL A 37 18.94 1.61 20.35
CA VAL A 37 19.19 3.02 20.68
C VAL A 37 18.24 3.37 21.85
N GLU A 38 18.77 3.61 23.05
CA GLU A 38 18.03 4.24 24.17
C GLU A 38 18.20 5.75 24.08
N SER A 39 17.43 6.41 23.22
CA SER A 39 17.25 7.86 23.29
C SER A 39 15.99 8.22 22.52
N HIS A 40 15.11 8.99 23.15
CA HIS A 40 13.76 9.36 22.72
C HIS A 40 12.70 8.30 23.04
N LEU A 41 12.04 8.44 24.21
CA LEU A 41 10.61 8.15 24.47
C LEU A 41 10.33 8.09 25.99
N ASN A 42 10.65 9.17 26.71
CA ASN A 42 10.12 9.41 28.06
C ASN A 42 8.89 10.32 27.98
N ARG A 43 7.73 9.75 27.63
CA ARG A 43 6.40 10.30 27.99
C ARG A 43 5.41 9.15 28.20
N LEU A 44 5.22 8.79 29.47
CA LEU A 44 4.24 7.83 29.95
C LEU A 44 2.81 8.30 29.59
N CYS A 45 2.06 7.43 28.91
CA CYS A 45 0.62 7.58 28.72
C CYS A 45 -0.12 7.34 30.04
N SER A 46 -1.09 8.19 30.34
CA SER A 46 -1.76 8.38 31.63
C SER A 46 -2.85 7.37 31.98
N CYS A 47 -2.81 6.15 31.45
CA CYS A 47 -3.77 5.11 31.83
C CYS A 47 -3.20 4.27 32.98
N LYS A 48 -3.69 4.54 34.21
CA LYS A 48 -3.44 3.77 35.43
C LYS A 48 -4.05 2.36 35.34
N CYS A 49 -3.49 1.51 34.50
CA CYS A 49 -3.72 0.07 34.53
C CYS A 49 -2.36 -0.61 34.76
N ASN A 50 -1.86 -0.49 36.00
CA ASN A 50 -0.70 -1.24 36.46
C ASN A 50 -1.06 -2.72 36.54
N ALA A 51 -0.73 -3.49 35.50
CA ALA A 51 -0.54 -4.93 35.62
C ALA A 51 0.95 -5.19 35.82
N SER A 52 1.34 -5.21 37.10
CA SER A 52 2.51 -5.90 37.68
C SER A 52 3.77 -6.06 36.82
N LEU A 53 4.68 -5.09 36.95
CA LEU A 53 6.13 -5.28 36.79
C LEU A 53 6.78 -4.92 38.13
N ALA A 54 6.77 -5.85 39.07
CA ALA A 54 7.59 -5.79 40.27
C ALA A 54 7.85 -7.21 40.77
N ILE A 55 9.08 -7.68 40.52
CA ILE A 55 9.73 -8.74 41.30
C ILE A 55 9.93 -8.14 42.70
N GLY A 56 9.29 -8.71 43.73
CA GLY A 56 9.52 -8.31 45.12
C GLY A 56 8.29 -8.43 46.01
N GLU A 57 8.22 -9.56 46.71
CA GLU A 57 7.86 -9.70 48.13
C GLU A 57 6.80 -8.77 48.79
N VAL A 58 5.73 -9.44 49.24
CA VAL A 58 4.87 -9.15 50.42
C VAL A 58 3.91 -7.95 50.33
N VAL A 59 2.60 -8.27 50.34
CA VAL A 59 1.61 -7.92 51.39
C VAL A 59 0.22 -8.08 50.74
N GLU A 60 -0.49 -9.14 51.12
CA GLU A 60 -1.93 -9.24 50.93
C GLU A 60 -2.61 -8.14 51.75
N LYS A 61 -3.17 -7.13 51.07
CA LYS A 61 -4.23 -6.30 51.61
C LYS A 61 -5.42 -6.38 50.67
N GLU A 62 -6.45 -7.03 51.18
CA GLU A 62 -7.80 -7.05 50.63
C GLU A 62 -8.37 -5.63 50.62
N ASP A 63 -8.28 -4.94 49.49
CA ASP A 63 -9.07 -3.74 49.25
C ASP A 63 -10.39 -4.15 48.57
N ALA A 64 -11.44 -4.21 49.39
CA ALA A 64 -12.82 -4.35 48.98
C ALA A 64 -13.31 -3.08 48.24
N GLU A 65 -13.01 -2.96 46.95
CA GLU A 65 -13.70 -2.03 46.07
C GLU A 65 -15.00 -2.67 45.54
N GLN A 66 -16.12 -2.10 45.99
CA GLN A 66 -17.47 -2.39 45.50
C GLN A 66 -17.54 -2.25 43.97
N SER A 67 -17.35 -3.38 43.28
CA SER A 67 -17.53 -3.45 41.83
C SER A 67 -19.00 -3.18 41.49
N ARG A 68 -19.28 -2.05 40.81
CA ARG A 68 -20.59 -1.80 40.20
C ARG A 68 -20.91 -2.97 39.26
N SER A 69 -21.90 -3.77 39.64
CA SER A 69 -22.39 -4.92 38.86
C SER A 69 -22.87 -4.45 37.48
N PHE A 70 -22.11 -4.73 36.43
CA PHE A 70 -22.52 -4.48 35.05
C PHE A 70 -23.69 -5.39 34.68
N ASN A 71 -24.91 -4.86 34.56
CA ASN A 71 -26.07 -5.65 34.16
C ASN A 71 -25.99 -5.96 32.66
N TRP A 72 -25.83 -7.23 32.30
CA TRP A 72 -25.74 -7.70 30.91
C TRP A 72 -27.11 -7.76 30.20
N ALA A 73 -28.14 -7.16 30.79
CA ALA A 73 -29.49 -7.09 30.23
C ALA A 73 -29.50 -6.44 28.83
N ASP A 74 -30.50 -6.81 28.03
CA ASP A 74 -30.66 -6.40 26.64
C ASP A 74 -30.47 -4.88 26.48
N VAL A 75 -29.68 -4.51 25.48
CA VAL A 75 -29.42 -3.11 25.18
C VAL A 75 -30.77 -2.42 24.93
N GLY A 76 -31.00 -1.32 25.66
CA GLY A 76 -32.31 -0.66 25.74
C GLY A 76 -32.92 -0.24 24.39
N LEU A 77 -34.23 0.00 24.42
CA LEU A 77 -35.14 0.22 23.29
C LEU A 77 -34.81 1.40 22.34
N ASN A 78 -33.78 2.20 22.62
CA ASN A 78 -33.42 3.39 21.86
C ASN A 78 -32.11 3.16 21.08
N LEU A 79 -32.10 2.17 20.18
CA LEU A 79 -31.00 1.94 19.24
C LEU A 79 -31.14 2.88 18.04
N THR A 80 -30.04 3.41 17.53
CA THR A 80 -30.04 4.04 16.21
C THR A 80 -30.25 2.96 15.14
N GLU A 81 -30.77 3.33 13.96
CA GLU A 81 -30.92 2.39 12.84
C GLU A 81 -29.58 1.72 12.47
N GLU A 82 -28.48 2.49 12.54
CA GLU A 82 -27.12 1.98 12.32
C GLU A 82 -26.69 0.95 13.38
N GLN A 83 -27.05 1.16 14.65
CA GLN A 83 -26.76 0.21 15.72
C GLN A 83 -27.55 -1.07 15.55
N ASP A 84 -28.84 -0.97 15.20
CA ASP A 84 -29.69 -2.13 14.95
C ASP A 84 -29.20 -2.93 13.73
N GLU A 85 -28.83 -2.24 12.65
CA GLU A 85 -28.21 -2.88 11.48
C GLU A 85 -26.88 -3.57 11.83
N ALA A 86 -26.02 -2.93 12.62
CA ALA A 86 -24.77 -3.55 13.06
C ALA A 86 -25.01 -4.78 13.96
N ILE A 87 -26.04 -4.76 14.82
CA ILE A 87 -26.41 -5.90 15.68
C ILE A 87 -26.93 -7.08 14.83
N THR A 88 -27.77 -6.82 13.83
CA THR A 88 -28.32 -7.87 12.96
C THR A 88 -27.26 -8.55 12.09
N ARG A 89 -26.16 -7.84 11.78
CA ARG A 89 -25.00 -8.41 11.07
C ARG A 89 -24.13 -9.33 11.93
N ILE A 90 -24.33 -9.40 13.25
CA ILE A 90 -23.55 -10.29 14.11
C ILE A 90 -23.83 -11.76 13.76
N PRO A 91 -22.80 -12.58 13.47
CA PRO A 91 -23.03 -13.98 13.10
C PRO A 91 -23.66 -14.81 14.23
N ILE A 92 -24.76 -15.50 13.91
CA ILE A 92 -25.45 -16.42 14.84
C ILE A 92 -24.51 -17.55 15.33
N LYS A 93 -23.52 -17.94 14.51
CA LYS A 93 -22.53 -18.98 14.83
C LYS A 93 -21.57 -18.59 15.96
N MET A 94 -21.46 -17.30 16.28
CA MET A 94 -20.57 -16.81 17.33
C MET A 94 -21.10 -17.25 18.71
N SER A 95 -20.22 -17.47 19.69
CA SER A 95 -20.64 -17.89 21.04
C SER A 95 -21.56 -16.82 21.68
N LYS A 96 -22.54 -17.25 22.49
CA LYS A 96 -23.48 -16.33 23.16
C LYS A 96 -22.75 -15.25 23.99
N ARG A 97 -21.63 -15.61 24.64
CA ARG A 97 -20.79 -14.68 25.40
C ARG A 97 -20.11 -13.62 24.52
N CYS A 98 -19.70 -13.97 23.30
CA CYS A 98 -19.16 -13.01 22.34
C CYS A 98 -20.25 -12.13 21.75
N GLN A 99 -21.43 -12.70 21.44
CA GLN A 99 -22.58 -11.92 20.96
C GLN A 99 -23.00 -10.87 21.98
N ALA A 100 -23.04 -11.23 23.27
CA ALA A 100 -23.35 -10.30 24.35
C ALA A 100 -22.36 -9.14 24.40
N LEU A 101 -21.05 -9.41 24.32
CA LEU A 101 -20.05 -8.34 24.27
C LEU A 101 -20.18 -7.46 23.02
N MET A 102 -20.34 -8.07 21.84
CA MET A 102 -20.48 -7.31 20.59
C MET A 102 -21.66 -6.34 20.62
N ARG A 103 -22.81 -6.77 21.14
CA ARG A 103 -23.97 -5.87 21.33
C ARG A 103 -23.64 -4.69 22.24
N GLN A 104 -22.94 -4.94 23.35
CA GLN A 104 -22.51 -3.88 24.27
C GLN A 104 -21.48 -2.93 23.64
N ILE A 105 -20.54 -3.44 22.83
CA ILE A 105 -19.55 -2.61 22.13
C ILE A 105 -20.23 -1.72 21.08
N ILE A 106 -21.16 -2.27 20.28
CA ILE A 106 -21.89 -1.51 19.25
C ILE A 106 -22.69 -0.36 19.89
N CYS A 107 -23.22 -0.59 21.08
CA CYS A 107 -24.09 0.37 21.78
C CYS A 107 -23.37 1.14 22.89
N PHE A 108 -22.05 1.06 22.90
CA PHE A 108 -21.22 1.72 23.89
C PHE A 108 -21.26 3.23 23.66
N SER A 109 -21.64 3.97 24.71
CA SER A 109 -21.52 5.42 24.77
C SER A 109 -20.56 5.77 25.90
N PRO A 110 -19.63 6.73 25.71
CA PRO A 110 -18.72 7.19 26.76
C PRO A 110 -19.43 7.63 28.05
N GLU A 111 -20.69 8.06 27.96
CA GLU A 111 -21.51 8.46 29.11
C GLU A 111 -21.84 7.29 30.06
N LYS A 112 -21.83 6.05 29.55
CA LYS A 112 -22.19 4.86 30.34
C LYS A 112 -21.03 4.33 31.21
N GLY A 113 -19.82 4.88 31.06
CA GLY A 113 -18.63 4.47 31.81
C GLY A 113 -17.40 4.25 30.94
N SER A 114 -16.32 3.74 31.54
CA SER A 114 -15.09 3.47 30.79
C SER A 114 -15.24 2.22 29.91
N PHE A 115 -14.69 2.27 28.70
CA PHE A 115 -14.63 1.10 27.82
C PHE A 115 -13.82 -0.05 28.44
N CYS A 116 -12.79 0.29 29.24
CA CYS A 116 -12.01 -0.69 29.99
C CYS A 116 -12.85 -1.39 31.07
N ASP A 117 -13.82 -0.70 31.69
CA ASP A 117 -14.69 -1.31 32.70
C ASP A 117 -15.65 -2.32 32.06
N LEU A 118 -16.14 -2.03 30.85
CA LEU A 118 -16.96 -2.97 30.07
C LEU A 118 -16.17 -4.26 29.77
N LEU A 119 -14.94 -4.12 29.24
CA LEU A 119 -14.08 -5.27 28.95
C LEU A 119 -13.68 -6.03 30.22
N GLY A 120 -13.39 -5.32 31.32
CA GLY A 120 -13.10 -5.91 32.62
C GLY A 120 -14.29 -6.65 33.23
N ALA A 121 -15.51 -6.14 33.05
CA ALA A 121 -16.74 -6.83 33.47
C ALA A 121 -16.97 -8.12 32.65
N TRP A 122 -16.66 -8.10 31.35
CA TRP A 122 -16.75 -9.27 30.50
C TRP A 122 -15.76 -10.35 30.88
N LEU A 123 -14.49 -9.98 31.10
CA LEU A 123 -13.44 -10.86 31.60
C LEU A 123 -13.87 -11.59 32.88
N ARG A 124 -14.31 -10.83 33.89
CA ARG A 124 -14.70 -11.37 35.20
C ARG A 124 -15.90 -12.32 35.13
N ARG A 125 -16.88 -12.04 34.28
CA ARG A 125 -18.14 -12.80 34.24
C ARG A 125 -18.13 -13.96 33.24
N MET A 126 -17.49 -13.80 32.09
CA MET A 126 -17.62 -14.73 30.96
C MET A 126 -16.38 -15.59 30.71
N ASN A 127 -15.27 -15.31 31.41
CA ASN A 127 -13.98 -16.02 31.32
C ASN A 127 -13.64 -16.44 29.87
N PRO A 128 -13.37 -15.46 29.00
CA PRO A 128 -13.16 -15.72 27.58
C PRO A 128 -11.87 -16.52 27.35
N ILE A 129 -11.84 -17.29 26.27
CA ILE A 129 -10.62 -17.95 25.76
C ILE A 129 -10.15 -17.24 24.49
N ARG A 130 -8.93 -17.55 24.04
CA ARG A 130 -8.36 -17.00 22.80
C ARG A 130 -9.32 -17.02 21.60
N ALA A 131 -10.10 -18.09 21.42
CA ALA A 131 -11.07 -18.20 20.34
C ALA A 131 -12.17 -17.12 20.38
N ASP A 132 -12.61 -16.71 21.58
CA ASP A 132 -13.61 -15.66 21.75
C ASP A 132 -13.06 -14.30 21.32
N TRP A 133 -11.86 -13.96 21.80
CA TRP A 133 -11.15 -12.75 21.42
C TRP A 133 -10.96 -12.64 19.91
N LEU A 134 -10.50 -13.71 19.28
CA LEU A 134 -10.30 -13.74 17.82
C LEU A 134 -11.63 -13.60 17.06
N SER A 135 -12.71 -14.19 17.57
CA SER A 135 -14.06 -14.02 16.99
C SER A 135 -14.51 -12.57 17.07
N ILE A 136 -14.38 -11.93 18.24
CA ILE A 136 -14.75 -10.52 18.44
C ILE A 136 -13.91 -9.60 17.56
N LEU A 137 -12.58 -9.75 17.56
CA LEU A 137 -11.68 -8.94 16.74
C LEU A 137 -11.97 -9.06 15.25
N LYS A 138 -12.32 -10.27 14.77
CA LYS A 138 -12.72 -10.50 13.39
C LYS A 138 -13.98 -9.71 13.04
N GLU A 139 -15.02 -9.78 13.89
CA GLU A 139 -16.28 -9.09 13.61
C GLU A 139 -16.16 -7.58 13.74
N LEU A 140 -15.43 -7.08 14.74
CA LEU A 140 -15.15 -5.64 14.85
C LEU A 140 -14.39 -5.10 13.63
N LYS A 141 -13.49 -5.90 13.05
CA LYS A 141 -12.80 -5.55 11.81
C LYS A 141 -13.74 -5.57 10.60
N ASN A 142 -14.65 -6.54 10.50
CA ASN A 142 -15.63 -6.58 9.40
C ASN A 142 -16.61 -5.41 9.44
N LEU A 143 -16.91 -4.90 10.63
CA LEU A 143 -17.77 -3.73 10.85
C LEU A 143 -17.01 -2.40 10.74
N ASP A 144 -15.70 -2.41 10.44
CA ASP A 144 -14.82 -1.24 10.49
C ASP A 144 -14.99 -0.42 11.79
N SER A 145 -15.18 -1.13 12.91
CA SER A 145 -15.53 -0.52 14.19
C SER A 145 -14.36 0.31 14.76
N PRO A 146 -14.60 1.53 15.24
CA PRO A 146 -13.57 2.35 15.90
C PRO A 146 -13.06 1.72 17.21
N PHE A 147 -13.80 0.74 17.77
CA PHE A 147 -13.40 0.03 18.98
C PHE A 147 -12.48 -1.16 18.71
N TYR A 148 -12.26 -1.55 17.45
CA TYR A 148 -11.37 -2.67 17.09
C TYR A 148 -10.01 -2.54 17.77
N ILE A 149 -9.38 -1.37 17.65
CA ILE A 149 -8.02 -1.18 18.17
C ILE A 149 -7.98 -1.22 19.69
N LYS A 150 -8.96 -0.62 20.37
CA LYS A 150 -9.06 -0.64 21.84
C LYS A 150 -9.21 -2.06 22.38
N VAL A 151 -10.04 -2.89 21.73
CA VAL A 151 -10.19 -4.31 22.09
C VAL A 151 -8.91 -5.08 21.78
N ALA A 152 -8.25 -4.80 20.66
CA ALA A 152 -7.01 -5.47 20.27
C ALA A 152 -5.88 -5.18 21.27
N GLU A 153 -5.65 -3.92 21.62
CA GLU A 153 -4.66 -3.52 22.64
C GLU A 153 -5.00 -4.13 24.00
N PHE A 154 -6.25 -4.05 24.43
CA PHE A 154 -6.66 -4.60 25.72
C PHE A 154 -6.45 -6.12 25.75
N SER A 155 -6.77 -6.84 24.66
CA SER A 155 -6.59 -8.28 24.54
C SER A 155 -5.13 -8.70 24.65
N LEU A 156 -4.17 -7.91 24.15
CA LEU A 156 -2.75 -8.20 24.32
C LEU A 156 -2.34 -8.29 25.79
N LEU A 157 -2.94 -7.50 26.67
CA LEU A 157 -2.61 -7.48 28.10
C LEU A 157 -3.22 -8.65 28.90
N GLN A 158 -4.11 -9.44 28.30
CA GLN A 158 -4.81 -10.51 28.99
C GLN A 158 -4.14 -11.87 28.78
N ASP A 159 -3.94 -12.61 29.87
CA ASP A 159 -3.40 -13.98 29.80
C ASP A 159 -4.32 -14.92 29.00
N SER A 160 -5.64 -14.74 29.13
CA SER A 160 -6.65 -15.53 28.40
C SER A 160 -6.60 -15.39 26.88
N PHE A 161 -5.96 -14.33 26.37
CA PHE A 161 -5.75 -14.16 24.94
C PHE A 161 -4.57 -14.98 24.43
N GLU A 162 -3.61 -15.34 25.29
CA GLU A 162 -2.38 -16.05 24.93
C GLU A 162 -1.69 -15.37 23.74
N ALA A 163 -1.39 -14.07 23.89
CA ALA A 163 -0.80 -13.25 22.84
C ALA A 163 0.48 -13.88 22.29
N ASN A 164 0.67 -13.83 20.97
CA ASN A 164 1.92 -14.22 20.31
C ASN A 164 2.45 -13.09 19.43
N ALA A 165 3.66 -13.26 18.89
CA ALA A 165 4.32 -12.27 18.04
C ALA A 165 3.43 -11.74 16.90
N ARG A 166 2.68 -12.63 16.23
CA ARG A 166 1.82 -12.28 15.10
C ARG A 166 0.65 -11.36 15.50
N ASP A 167 0.19 -11.44 16.74
CA ASP A 167 -0.87 -10.56 17.24
C ASP A 167 -0.38 -9.12 17.39
N TYR A 168 0.85 -8.92 17.87
CA TYR A 168 1.53 -7.62 17.86
C TYR A 168 1.73 -7.09 16.44
N THR A 169 2.25 -7.92 15.54
CA THR A 169 2.48 -7.54 14.14
C THR A 169 1.20 -7.03 13.46
N LYS A 170 0.04 -7.63 13.78
CA LYS A 170 -1.26 -7.16 13.23
C LYS A 170 -1.64 -5.77 13.74
N ILE A 171 -1.39 -5.48 15.01
CA ILE A 171 -1.67 -4.16 15.62
C ILE A 171 -0.70 -3.11 15.07
N ILE A 172 0.59 -3.44 14.97
CA ILE A 172 1.60 -2.58 14.32
C ILE A 172 1.20 -2.29 12.88
N HIS A 173 0.78 -3.31 12.12
CA HIS A 173 0.30 -3.12 10.74
C HIS A 173 -0.96 -2.25 10.67
N TYR A 174 -1.86 -2.36 11.65
CA TYR A 174 -3.04 -1.50 11.75
C TYR A 174 -2.63 -0.04 11.98
N TYR A 175 -1.74 0.23 12.93
CA TYR A 175 -1.17 1.57 13.15
C TYR A 175 -0.42 2.09 11.92
N GLY A 176 0.29 1.22 11.19
CA GLY A 176 0.91 1.53 9.89
C GLY A 176 -0.07 1.91 8.77
N LYS A 177 -1.35 1.53 8.87
CA LYS A 177 -2.39 2.02 7.94
C LYS A 177 -2.91 3.39 8.32
N LEU A 178 -3.01 3.68 9.61
CA LEU A 178 -3.46 4.96 10.16
C LEU A 178 -2.34 6.01 10.24
N ASN A 179 -1.10 5.62 9.91
CA ASN A 179 0.09 6.47 10.01
C ASN A 179 0.36 6.99 11.45
N GLN A 180 0.03 6.17 12.45
CA GLN A 180 0.27 6.44 13.87
C GLN A 180 1.61 5.85 14.27
N VAL A 181 2.68 6.65 14.21
CA VAL A 181 4.05 6.18 14.40
C VAL A 181 4.30 5.80 15.85
N GLU A 182 3.92 6.66 16.77
CA GLU A 182 4.21 6.54 18.20
C GLU A 182 3.53 5.31 18.82
N ASP A 183 2.29 5.01 18.42
CA ASP A 183 1.55 3.86 18.94
C ASP A 183 2.10 2.53 18.39
N ALA A 184 2.59 2.52 17.15
CA ALA A 184 3.27 1.36 16.59
C ALA A 184 4.62 1.09 17.29
N GLU A 185 5.43 2.12 17.51
CA GLU A 185 6.68 2.02 18.27
C GLU A 185 6.45 1.54 19.70
N ARG A 186 5.43 2.08 20.39
CA ARG A 186 5.04 1.62 21.73
C ARG A 186 4.64 0.14 21.72
N THR A 187 3.89 -0.29 20.70
CA THR A 187 3.49 -1.70 20.54
C THR A 187 4.69 -2.61 20.29
N LEU A 188 5.65 -2.17 19.46
CA LEU A 188 6.90 -2.90 19.21
C LEU A 188 7.77 -3.02 20.46
N LEU A 189 7.88 -1.94 21.25
CA LEU A 189 8.58 -1.95 22.52
C LEU A 189 7.91 -2.89 23.53
N SER A 190 6.58 -2.87 23.61
CA SER A 190 5.82 -3.82 24.44
C SER A 190 6.05 -5.27 24.01
N MET A 191 6.11 -5.54 22.72
CA MET A 191 6.42 -6.86 22.17
C MET A 191 7.81 -7.34 22.64
N LYS A 192 8.81 -6.47 22.55
CA LYS A 192 10.19 -6.73 22.99
C LYS A 192 10.28 -6.97 24.50
N ASN A 193 9.62 -6.14 25.31
CA ASN A 193 9.63 -6.24 26.78
C ASN A 193 8.99 -7.53 27.29
N ARG A 194 8.05 -8.12 26.53
CA ARG A 194 7.46 -9.43 26.82
C ARG A 194 8.28 -10.61 26.31
N GLY A 195 9.46 -10.35 25.74
CA GLY A 195 10.38 -11.39 25.28
C GLY A 195 10.02 -12.02 23.94
N PHE A 196 9.09 -11.44 23.17
CA PHE A 196 8.83 -11.91 21.81
C PHE A 196 9.96 -11.47 20.87
N LEU A 197 10.39 -12.41 20.03
CA LEU A 197 11.36 -12.11 18.97
C LEU A 197 10.68 -11.29 17.87
N ILE A 198 11.36 -10.22 17.45
CA ILE A 198 10.94 -9.40 16.33
C ILE A 198 11.40 -10.09 15.04
N ASP A 199 10.45 -10.43 14.19
CA ASP A 199 10.68 -11.11 12.91
C ASP A 199 10.71 -10.13 11.72
N GLN A 200 11.09 -10.65 10.55
CA GLN A 200 11.13 -9.86 9.32
C GLN A 200 9.77 -9.23 8.97
N VAL A 201 8.66 -9.90 9.26
CA VAL A 201 7.31 -9.38 8.95
C VAL A 201 7.00 -8.15 9.78
N THR A 202 7.38 -8.17 11.06
CA THR A 202 7.19 -7.05 12.00
C THR A 202 8.03 -5.85 11.59
N LEU A 203 9.32 -6.04 11.31
CA LEU A 203 10.19 -4.96 10.82
C LEU A 203 9.71 -4.42 9.46
N THR A 204 9.23 -5.28 8.55
CA THR A 204 8.66 -4.83 7.27
C THR A 204 7.46 -3.91 7.47
N ALA A 205 6.60 -4.18 8.46
CA ALA A 205 5.49 -3.31 8.81
C ALA A 205 5.97 -1.93 9.33
N MET A 206 7.05 -1.91 10.11
CA MET A 206 7.69 -0.67 10.58
C MET A 206 8.32 0.12 9.43
N VAL A 207 9.01 -0.53 8.48
CA VAL A 207 9.52 0.12 7.25
C VAL A 207 8.39 0.78 6.48
N GLN A 208 7.25 0.09 6.30
CA GLN A 208 6.09 0.66 5.62
C GLN A 208 5.50 1.88 6.33
N LEU A 209 5.42 1.83 7.66
CA LEU A 209 4.95 2.92 8.50
C LEU A 209 5.89 4.13 8.38
N TYR A 210 7.19 3.97 8.65
CA TYR A 210 8.17 5.05 8.56
C TYR A 210 8.23 5.66 7.16
N SER A 211 8.12 4.82 6.12
CA SER A 211 8.03 5.24 4.73
C SER A 211 6.84 6.17 4.45
N LYS A 212 5.66 5.88 5.01
CA LYS A 212 4.45 6.72 4.87
C LYS A 212 4.51 7.99 5.72
N ALA A 213 5.14 7.91 6.88
CA ALA A 213 5.31 9.04 7.80
C ALA A 213 6.38 10.05 7.34
N GLY A 214 7.18 9.73 6.32
CA GLY A 214 8.30 10.56 5.87
C GLY A 214 9.59 10.37 6.66
N CYS A 215 9.62 9.41 7.60
CA CYS A 215 10.79 9.09 8.43
C CYS A 215 11.76 8.16 7.69
N HIS A 216 12.28 8.60 6.54
CA HIS A 216 13.04 7.74 5.61
C HIS A 216 14.32 7.15 6.20
N LYS A 217 14.99 7.89 7.09
CA LYS A 217 16.18 7.41 7.80
C LYS A 217 15.85 6.21 8.70
N LEU A 218 14.77 6.30 9.48
CA LEU A 218 14.30 5.18 10.32
C LEU A 218 13.87 3.99 9.46
N ALA A 219 13.28 4.23 8.28
CA ALA A 219 12.95 3.16 7.34
C ALA A 219 14.22 2.43 6.84
N GLU A 220 15.29 3.15 6.51
CA GLU A 220 16.57 2.59 6.08
C GLU A 220 17.28 1.82 7.21
N GLU A 221 17.30 2.37 8.43
CA GLU A 221 17.83 1.72 9.63
C GLU A 221 17.07 0.41 9.92
N THR A 222 15.74 0.45 9.93
CA THR A 222 14.88 -0.73 10.14
C THR A 222 15.07 -1.78 9.04
N PHE A 223 15.27 -1.36 7.80
CA PHE A 223 15.54 -2.30 6.69
C PHE A 223 16.92 -2.96 6.84
N ASN A 224 17.91 -2.24 7.35
CA ASN A 224 19.21 -2.82 7.70
C ASN A 224 19.08 -3.83 8.85
N GLU A 225 18.21 -3.57 9.83
CA GLU A 225 17.89 -4.56 10.87
C GLU A 225 17.29 -5.85 10.29
N ILE A 226 16.44 -5.77 9.25
CA ILE A 226 15.95 -6.97 8.54
C ILE A 226 17.12 -7.77 7.98
N LYS A 227 18.08 -7.11 7.32
CA LYS A 227 19.28 -7.78 6.77
C LYS A 227 20.12 -8.45 7.86
N LEU A 228 20.14 -7.89 9.07
CA LEU A 228 20.88 -8.44 10.22
C LEU A 228 20.20 -9.65 10.88
N LEU A 229 18.94 -9.97 10.55
CA LEU A 229 18.29 -11.20 11.01
C LEU A 229 18.97 -12.48 10.46
N GLY A 230 19.72 -12.36 9.37
CA GLY A 230 20.40 -13.49 8.72
C GLY A 230 19.48 -14.43 7.94
N GLU A 231 18.19 -14.08 7.84
CA GLU A 231 17.20 -14.78 7.04
C GLU A 231 17.14 -14.20 5.61
N PRO A 232 16.81 -14.99 4.58
CA PRO A 232 16.58 -14.47 3.23
C PRO A 232 15.43 -13.46 3.21
N LEU A 233 15.70 -12.24 2.74
CA LEU A 233 14.67 -11.21 2.57
C LEU A 233 13.59 -11.70 1.59
N ASP A 234 12.35 -11.29 1.83
CA ASP A 234 11.21 -11.64 1.00
C ASP A 234 10.88 -10.48 0.05
N TYR A 235 10.08 -10.73 -0.97
CA TYR A 235 9.71 -9.70 -1.94
C TYR A 235 8.97 -8.50 -1.29
N ARG A 236 8.37 -8.68 -0.10
CA ARG A 236 7.62 -7.64 0.61
C ARG A 236 8.54 -6.70 1.36
N SER A 237 9.61 -7.19 1.99
CA SER A 237 10.61 -6.35 2.64
C SER A 237 11.31 -5.45 1.63
N TYR A 238 11.75 -6.02 0.50
CA TYR A 238 12.32 -5.23 -0.60
C TYR A 238 11.32 -4.22 -1.17
N GLY A 239 10.12 -4.66 -1.51
CA GLY A 239 9.09 -3.78 -2.06
C GLY A 239 8.75 -2.61 -1.12
N SER A 240 8.75 -2.85 0.20
CA SER A 240 8.48 -1.81 1.20
C SER A 240 9.59 -0.75 1.24
N MET A 241 10.85 -1.17 1.15
CA MET A 241 11.99 -0.26 1.14
C MET A 241 12.09 0.50 -0.20
N ILE A 242 11.82 -0.15 -1.33
CA ILE A 242 11.77 0.53 -2.64
C ILE A 242 10.71 1.63 -2.63
N MET A 243 9.52 1.34 -2.09
CA MET A 243 8.48 2.36 -1.90
C MET A 243 8.92 3.49 -0.97
N ALA A 244 9.78 3.22 0.03
CA ALA A 244 10.37 4.24 0.87
C ALA A 244 11.35 5.13 0.12
N TYR A 245 12.20 4.58 -0.74
CA TYR A 245 13.11 5.37 -1.57
C TYR A 245 12.39 6.25 -2.58
N ILE A 246 11.31 5.75 -3.19
CA ILE A 246 10.45 6.57 -4.07
C ILE A 246 9.87 7.77 -3.29
N ARG A 247 9.29 7.53 -2.11
CA ARG A 247 8.72 8.61 -1.27
C ARG A 247 9.78 9.59 -0.76
N ALA A 248 11.02 9.13 -0.59
CA ALA A 248 12.16 9.95 -0.20
C ALA A 248 12.75 10.78 -1.36
N GLY A 249 12.27 10.60 -2.60
CA GLY A 249 12.79 11.29 -3.78
C GLY A 249 14.16 10.77 -4.25
N VAL A 250 14.50 9.51 -3.95
CA VAL A 250 15.75 8.86 -4.37
C VAL A 250 15.48 7.50 -5.05
N PRO A 251 14.67 7.46 -6.13
CA PRO A 251 14.26 6.21 -6.79
C PRO A 251 15.43 5.36 -7.31
N GLU A 252 16.61 5.94 -7.52
CA GLU A 252 17.82 5.25 -7.98
C GLU A 252 18.33 4.22 -6.94
N LYS A 253 18.14 4.53 -5.64
CA LYS A 253 18.36 3.55 -4.57
C LYS A 253 17.34 2.40 -4.66
N GLY A 254 16.11 2.69 -5.07
CA GLY A 254 15.08 1.69 -5.34
C GLY A 254 15.43 0.76 -6.51
N GLU A 255 15.93 1.31 -7.62
CA GLU A 255 16.46 0.51 -8.74
C GLU A 255 17.64 -0.38 -8.31
N SER A 256 18.48 0.10 -7.40
CA SER A 256 19.59 -0.70 -6.87
C SER A 256 19.10 -1.92 -6.09
N LEU A 257 18.01 -1.77 -5.33
CA LEU A 257 17.36 -2.90 -4.67
C LEU A 257 16.68 -3.84 -5.67
N LEU A 258 16.10 -3.36 -6.78
CA LEU A 258 15.59 -4.25 -7.84
C LEU A 258 16.70 -5.14 -8.41
N ARG A 259 17.87 -4.57 -8.69
CA ARG A 259 19.03 -5.36 -9.15
C ARG A 259 19.50 -6.38 -8.11
N GLU A 260 19.47 -6.01 -6.82
CA GLU A 260 19.75 -6.94 -5.71
C GLU A 260 18.72 -8.09 -5.70
N MET A 261 17.43 -7.79 -5.87
CA MET A 261 16.37 -8.81 -5.96
C MET A 261 16.58 -9.76 -7.14
N ASP A 262 16.90 -9.24 -8.33
CA ASP A 262 17.16 -10.06 -9.52
C ASP A 262 18.36 -10.99 -9.31
N SER A 263 19.43 -10.50 -8.65
CA SER A 263 20.62 -11.32 -8.32
C SER A 263 20.33 -12.44 -7.32
N GLN A 264 19.24 -12.32 -6.55
CA GLN A 264 18.77 -13.31 -5.58
C GLN A 264 17.61 -14.15 -6.12
N GLU A 265 17.27 -14.01 -7.41
CA GLU A 265 16.14 -14.69 -8.06
C GLU A 265 14.78 -14.38 -7.39
N ILE A 266 14.64 -13.18 -6.81
CA ILE A 266 13.41 -12.71 -6.15
C ILE A 266 12.65 -11.79 -7.11
N CYS A 267 11.46 -12.21 -7.54
CA CYS A 267 10.63 -11.36 -8.40
C CYS A 267 9.99 -10.22 -7.60
N ALA A 268 10.25 -8.98 -8.01
CA ALA A 268 9.52 -7.82 -7.50
C ALA A 268 8.04 -7.85 -7.94
N GLY A 269 7.15 -7.36 -7.08
CA GLY A 269 5.73 -7.24 -7.40
C GLY A 269 5.48 -6.17 -8.47
N ARG A 270 4.46 -6.37 -9.33
CA ARG A 270 4.07 -5.43 -10.39
C ARG A 270 3.90 -3.98 -9.90
N GLU A 271 3.38 -3.79 -8.69
CA GLU A 271 3.17 -2.45 -8.12
C GLU A 271 4.49 -1.70 -7.84
N VAL A 272 5.60 -2.41 -7.58
CA VAL A 272 6.93 -1.80 -7.38
C VAL A 272 7.44 -1.17 -8.67
N TYR A 273 7.43 -1.94 -9.77
CA TYR A 273 7.81 -1.44 -11.09
C TYR A 273 6.94 -0.26 -11.53
N LYS A 274 5.63 -0.38 -11.35
CA LYS A 274 4.68 0.69 -11.68
C LYS A 274 4.91 1.96 -10.85
N ALA A 275 5.30 1.83 -9.58
CA ALA A 275 5.60 2.97 -8.72
C ALA A 275 6.89 3.67 -9.16
N LEU A 276 7.97 2.93 -9.41
CA LEU A 276 9.22 3.50 -9.95
C LEU A 276 9.01 4.15 -11.31
N LEU A 277 8.31 3.47 -12.22
CA LEU A 277 8.02 4.00 -13.55
C LEU A 277 7.17 5.27 -13.47
N ARG A 278 6.20 5.33 -12.53
CA ARG A 278 5.42 6.54 -12.29
C ARG A 278 6.30 7.67 -11.78
N ASP A 279 7.20 7.40 -10.86
CA ASP A 279 8.09 8.40 -10.27
C ASP A 279 8.97 9.07 -11.34
N TYR A 280 9.71 8.26 -12.10
CA TYR A 280 10.52 8.75 -13.23
C TYR A 280 9.68 9.44 -14.31
N SER A 281 8.49 8.92 -14.59
CA SER A 281 7.56 9.50 -15.55
C SER A 281 7.09 10.90 -15.16
N MET A 282 6.79 11.13 -13.88
CA MET A 282 6.39 12.45 -13.37
C MET A 282 7.58 13.40 -13.29
N GLY A 283 8.78 12.90 -12.96
CA GLY A 283 10.01 13.69 -12.93
C GLY A 283 10.56 14.06 -14.32
N GLY A 284 10.05 13.44 -15.39
CA GLY A 284 10.57 13.63 -16.75
C GLY A 284 11.91 12.95 -17.01
N ASP A 285 12.33 12.01 -16.15
CA ASP A 285 13.52 11.19 -16.38
C ASP A 285 13.18 10.04 -17.32
N ALA A 286 13.32 10.31 -18.62
CA ALA A 286 13.08 9.35 -19.68
C ALA A 286 14.03 8.13 -19.62
N GLU A 287 15.28 8.32 -19.18
CA GLU A 287 16.25 7.22 -19.09
C GLU A 287 15.93 6.31 -17.92
N GLY A 288 15.59 6.87 -16.76
CA GLY A 288 15.09 6.11 -15.60
C GLY A 288 13.81 5.34 -15.93
N ALA A 289 12.84 6.00 -16.56
CA ALA A 289 11.59 5.36 -16.98
C ALA A 289 11.84 4.20 -17.96
N LYS A 290 12.73 4.38 -18.94
CA LYS A 290 13.10 3.32 -19.88
C LYS A 290 13.75 2.14 -19.17
N ARG A 291 14.73 2.36 -18.28
CA ARG A 291 15.39 1.28 -17.52
C ARG A 291 14.39 0.44 -16.74
N VAL A 292 13.45 1.09 -16.06
CA VAL A 292 12.40 0.38 -15.29
C VAL A 292 11.45 -0.38 -16.23
N PHE A 293 11.09 0.18 -17.39
CA PHE A 293 10.25 -0.49 -18.37
C PHE A 293 10.95 -1.70 -19.03
N ASP A 294 12.26 -1.62 -19.27
CA ASP A 294 13.06 -2.75 -19.73
C ASP A 294 13.12 -3.84 -18.66
N ALA A 295 13.29 -3.48 -17.38
CA ALA A 295 13.26 -4.43 -16.27
C ALA A 295 11.90 -5.14 -16.13
N VAL A 296 10.77 -4.46 -16.38
CA VAL A 296 9.43 -5.09 -16.44
C VAL A 296 9.40 -6.23 -17.45
N GLN A 297 9.97 -6.03 -18.64
CA GLN A 297 10.00 -7.03 -19.70
C GLN A 297 10.92 -8.20 -19.35
N ILE A 298 12.11 -7.92 -18.80
CA ILE A 298 13.07 -8.93 -18.33
C ILE A 298 12.44 -9.81 -17.23
N ALA A 299 11.66 -9.20 -16.33
CA ALA A 299 10.93 -9.92 -15.28
C ALA A 299 9.74 -10.76 -15.81
N GLY A 300 9.50 -10.81 -17.12
CA GLY A 300 8.41 -11.56 -17.73
C GLY A 300 7.02 -10.97 -17.47
N ILE A 301 6.94 -9.70 -17.03
CA ILE A 301 5.68 -9.02 -16.77
C ILE A 301 5.19 -8.40 -18.08
N THR A 302 4.05 -8.88 -18.60
CA THR A 302 3.43 -8.27 -19.79
C THR A 302 3.04 -6.81 -19.50
N PRO A 303 3.59 -5.83 -20.24
CA PRO A 303 3.21 -4.43 -20.09
C PRO A 303 1.71 -4.24 -20.39
N ASP A 304 1.03 -3.45 -19.56
CA ASP A 304 -0.34 -3.00 -19.83
C ASP A 304 -0.34 -1.55 -20.34
N VAL A 305 -1.52 -1.07 -20.75
CA VAL A 305 -1.70 0.32 -21.22
C VAL A 305 -1.23 1.37 -20.22
N LYS A 306 -1.27 1.08 -18.91
CA LYS A 306 -0.85 2.04 -17.88
C LYS A 306 0.67 2.13 -17.84
N LEU A 307 1.38 1.01 -17.91
CA LEU A 307 2.85 1.01 -17.97
C LEU A 307 3.36 1.68 -19.26
N CYS A 308 2.78 1.35 -20.42
CA CYS A 308 3.11 2.01 -21.68
C CYS A 308 2.83 3.52 -21.61
N GLY A 309 1.68 3.93 -21.07
CA GLY A 309 1.33 5.33 -20.90
C GLY A 309 2.29 6.11 -19.98
N LEU A 310 2.83 5.48 -18.93
CA LEU A 310 3.84 6.10 -18.07
C LEU A 310 5.17 6.29 -18.82
N LEU A 311 5.60 5.32 -19.62
CA LEU A 311 6.80 5.46 -20.45
C LEU A 311 6.63 6.60 -21.48
N ILE A 312 5.49 6.64 -22.18
CA ILE A 312 5.19 7.73 -23.13
C ILE A 312 5.16 9.09 -22.41
N ASN A 313 4.58 9.16 -21.20
CA ASN A 313 4.58 10.40 -20.42
C ASN A 313 6.00 10.83 -20.01
N ALA A 314 6.89 9.90 -19.68
CA ALA A 314 8.29 10.24 -19.37
C ALA A 314 8.96 10.92 -20.57
N TYR A 315 8.80 10.34 -21.77
CA TYR A 315 9.30 10.95 -23.01
C TYR A 315 8.66 12.30 -23.30
N SER A 316 7.34 12.42 -23.10
CA SER A 316 6.60 13.67 -23.26
C SER A 316 7.13 14.79 -22.36
N VAL A 317 7.26 14.51 -21.06
CA VAL A 317 7.79 15.48 -20.08
C VAL A 317 9.27 15.77 -20.34
N SER A 318 10.06 14.85 -20.90
CA SER A 318 11.46 15.12 -21.28
C SER A 318 11.64 15.86 -22.61
N GLY A 319 10.57 16.04 -23.41
CA GLY A 319 10.66 16.62 -24.76
C GLY A 319 11.35 15.69 -25.76
N GLN A 320 11.04 14.40 -25.74
CA GLN A 320 11.56 13.40 -26.67
C GLN A 320 10.41 12.82 -27.53
N SER A 321 9.87 13.62 -28.45
CA SER A 321 8.69 13.27 -29.25
C SER A 321 8.87 11.98 -30.04
N GLN A 322 10.06 11.77 -30.61
CA GLN A 322 10.36 10.57 -31.40
C GLN A 322 10.30 9.31 -30.55
N ASN A 323 10.82 9.34 -29.32
CA ASN A 323 10.76 8.20 -28.41
C ASN A 323 9.33 7.97 -27.88
N ALA A 324 8.58 9.05 -27.62
CA ALA A 324 7.16 8.97 -27.27
C ALA A 324 6.34 8.28 -28.39
N ARG A 325 6.56 8.69 -29.65
CA ARG A 325 5.92 8.09 -30.83
C ARG A 325 6.30 6.62 -31.00
N LEU A 326 7.59 6.28 -30.88
CA LEU A 326 8.06 4.90 -30.98
C LEU A 326 7.46 4.01 -29.87
N ALA A 327 7.35 4.50 -28.64
CA ALA A 327 6.71 3.77 -27.55
C ALA A 327 5.21 3.54 -27.80
N PHE A 328 4.52 4.55 -28.35
CA PHE A 328 3.11 4.44 -28.77
C PHE A 328 2.92 3.41 -29.89
N GLU A 329 3.75 3.45 -30.92
CA GLU A 329 3.78 2.48 -32.03
C GLU A 329 4.03 1.05 -31.54
N ASN A 330 5.03 0.86 -30.67
CA ASN A 330 5.37 -0.44 -30.11
C ASN A 330 4.23 -1.02 -29.26
N MET A 331 3.57 -0.18 -28.46
CA MET A 331 2.37 -0.56 -27.71
C MET A 331 1.27 -1.09 -28.64
N ARG A 332 1.02 -0.42 -29.78
CA ARG A 332 0.04 -0.86 -30.77
C ARG A 332 0.43 -2.17 -31.45
N LYS A 333 1.70 -2.32 -31.84
CA LYS A 333 2.25 -3.55 -32.45
C LYS A 333 2.17 -4.75 -31.51
N ALA A 334 2.26 -4.51 -30.20
CA ALA A 334 2.05 -5.53 -29.17
C ALA A 334 0.57 -5.88 -28.94
N GLY A 335 -0.37 -5.31 -29.70
CA GLY A 335 -1.81 -5.55 -29.57
C GLY A 335 -2.48 -4.80 -28.42
N ILE A 336 -1.79 -3.82 -27.81
CA ILE A 336 -2.35 -3.04 -26.71
C ILE A 336 -3.07 -1.82 -27.30
N LYS A 337 -4.39 -1.72 -27.06
CA LYS A 337 -5.21 -0.62 -27.55
C LYS A 337 -4.78 0.72 -26.91
N ALA A 338 -4.35 1.66 -27.73
CA ALA A 338 -4.02 3.01 -27.28
C ALA A 338 -5.25 3.72 -26.71
N THR A 339 -5.06 4.48 -25.64
CA THR A 339 -6.09 5.36 -25.07
C THR A 339 -5.91 6.77 -25.61
N ASP A 340 -6.95 7.60 -25.52
CA ASP A 340 -6.85 9.02 -25.87
C ASP A 340 -5.73 9.73 -25.09
N LYS A 341 -5.56 9.37 -23.82
CA LYS A 341 -4.44 9.83 -23.00
C LYS A 341 -3.07 9.51 -23.64
N CYS A 342 -2.87 8.33 -24.22
CA CYS A 342 -1.61 8.01 -24.89
C CYS A 342 -1.37 8.93 -26.09
N VAL A 343 -2.41 9.23 -26.87
CA VAL A 343 -2.35 10.17 -28.00
C VAL A 343 -2.00 11.57 -27.52
N ALA A 344 -2.70 12.05 -26.49
CA ALA A 344 -2.45 13.36 -25.87
C ALA A 344 -1.00 13.53 -25.41
N LEU A 345 -0.40 12.50 -24.83
CA LEU A 345 1.00 12.52 -24.38
C LEU A 345 1.99 12.63 -25.55
N VAL A 346 1.75 11.93 -26.65
CA VAL A 346 2.60 12.05 -27.86
C VAL A 346 2.46 13.46 -28.45
N LEU A 347 1.26 14.01 -28.53
CA LEU A 347 1.02 15.37 -29.00
C LEU A 347 1.69 16.42 -28.09
N ALA A 348 1.61 16.25 -26.78
CA ALA A 348 2.30 17.12 -25.82
C ALA A 348 3.84 17.02 -25.96
N ALA A 349 4.37 15.86 -26.34
CA ALA A 349 5.79 15.69 -26.63
C ALA A 349 6.21 16.50 -27.87
N TYR A 350 5.41 16.46 -28.94
CA TYR A 350 5.63 17.29 -30.13
C TYR A 350 5.48 18.79 -29.84
N GLU A 351 4.48 19.18 -29.02
CA GLU A 351 4.29 20.57 -28.57
C GLU A 351 5.56 21.08 -27.87
N LYS A 352 6.13 20.27 -26.97
CA LYS A 352 7.31 20.63 -26.19
C LYS A 352 8.57 20.85 -27.04
N GLU A 353 8.70 20.14 -28.17
CA GLU A 353 9.78 20.34 -29.14
C GLU A 353 9.39 21.26 -30.31
N GLU A 354 8.21 21.87 -30.28
CA GLU A 354 7.65 22.75 -31.33
C GLU A 354 7.56 22.09 -32.74
N LYS A 355 7.43 20.76 -32.80
CA LYS A 355 7.40 20.00 -34.07
C LYS A 355 5.99 19.84 -34.64
N LEU A 356 5.38 20.96 -35.04
CA LEU A 356 3.99 20.99 -35.53
C LEU A 356 3.75 20.07 -36.74
N ASN A 357 4.66 20.07 -37.72
CA ASN A 357 4.50 19.24 -38.93
C ASN A 357 4.49 17.74 -38.62
N GLU A 358 5.32 17.29 -37.66
CA GLU A 358 5.35 15.90 -37.23
C GLU A 358 4.08 15.52 -36.45
N ALA A 359 3.56 16.44 -35.63
CA ALA A 359 2.28 16.26 -34.95
C ALA A 359 1.12 16.13 -35.94
N LEU A 360 1.04 17.00 -36.95
CA LEU A 360 0.02 16.92 -38.01
C LEU A 360 0.15 15.61 -38.80
N GLY A 361 1.37 15.19 -39.15
CA GLY A 361 1.61 13.89 -39.79
C GLY A 361 1.13 12.71 -38.93
N PHE A 362 1.38 12.76 -37.63
CA PHE A 362 0.89 11.77 -36.68
C PHE A 362 -0.65 11.75 -36.60
N LEU A 363 -1.32 12.91 -36.61
CA LEU A 363 -2.79 12.97 -36.62
C LEU A 363 -3.40 12.35 -37.88
N VAL A 364 -2.81 12.59 -39.06
CA VAL A 364 -3.23 11.96 -40.32
C VAL A 364 -3.08 10.44 -40.27
N GLU A 365 -2.03 9.93 -39.63
CA GLU A 365 -1.86 8.49 -39.43
C GLU A 365 -2.92 7.90 -38.49
N LEU A 366 -3.26 8.60 -37.39
CA LEU A 366 -4.33 8.17 -36.49
C LEU A 366 -5.69 8.11 -37.19
N GLU A 367 -5.98 9.07 -38.06
CA GLU A 367 -7.22 9.09 -38.86
C GLU A 367 -7.28 7.88 -39.81
N LYS A 368 -6.19 7.59 -40.52
CA LYS A 368 -6.09 6.38 -41.39
C LYS A 368 -6.33 5.09 -40.62
N ASP A 369 -5.85 5.04 -39.38
CA ASP A 369 -6.03 3.89 -38.48
C ASP A 369 -7.38 3.89 -37.74
N SER A 370 -8.28 4.82 -38.07
CA SER A 370 -9.60 4.98 -37.44
C SER A 370 -9.54 5.19 -35.91
N ILE A 371 -8.49 5.84 -35.43
CA ILE A 371 -8.31 6.19 -34.02
C ILE A 371 -8.91 7.57 -33.78
N MET A 372 -10.06 7.61 -33.12
CA MET A 372 -10.74 8.86 -32.77
C MET A 372 -10.02 9.59 -31.64
N LEU A 373 -9.77 10.89 -31.84
CA LEU A 373 -9.31 11.79 -30.78
C LEU A 373 -10.43 11.99 -29.75
N GLY A 374 -10.09 11.80 -28.48
CA GLY A 374 -10.93 12.11 -27.35
C GLY A 374 -10.68 13.53 -26.81
N LYS A 375 -11.16 13.76 -25.59
CA LYS A 375 -11.15 15.09 -24.98
C LYS A 375 -9.74 15.55 -24.61
N GLU A 376 -8.90 14.63 -24.13
CA GLU A 376 -7.55 14.94 -23.67
C GLU A 376 -6.63 15.31 -24.83
N ALA A 377 -6.62 14.54 -25.93
CA ALA A 377 -5.81 14.88 -27.10
C ALA A 377 -6.28 16.19 -27.75
N SER A 378 -7.59 16.39 -27.85
CA SER A 378 -8.17 17.63 -28.39
C SER A 378 -7.82 18.85 -27.55
N ALA A 379 -7.79 18.72 -26.22
CA ALA A 379 -7.42 19.82 -25.32
C ALA A 379 -5.95 20.24 -25.51
N VAL A 380 -5.02 19.28 -25.69
CA VAL A 380 -3.60 19.58 -25.96
C VAL A 380 -3.47 20.37 -27.27
N LEU A 381 -4.13 19.93 -28.34
CA LEU A 381 -4.11 20.65 -29.63
C LEU A 381 -4.71 22.05 -29.52
N ALA A 382 -5.88 22.19 -28.89
CA ALA A 382 -6.52 23.49 -28.71
C ALA A 382 -5.64 24.46 -27.92
N GLN A 383 -4.98 23.99 -26.85
CA GLN A 383 -4.04 24.79 -26.09
C GLN A 383 -2.81 25.17 -26.93
N TRP A 384 -2.27 24.25 -27.71
CA TRP A 384 -1.12 24.50 -28.58
C TRP A 384 -1.44 25.51 -29.69
N PHE A 385 -2.56 25.36 -30.40
CA PHE A 385 -3.00 26.32 -31.42
C PHE A 385 -3.27 27.71 -30.84
N LYS A 386 -3.80 27.77 -29.61
CA LYS A 386 -3.93 29.04 -28.87
C LYS A 386 -2.57 29.70 -28.61
N LYS A 387 -1.53 28.94 -28.24
CA LYS A 387 -0.18 29.48 -28.04
C LYS A 387 0.45 29.97 -29.34
N LEU A 388 0.17 29.30 -30.46
CA LEU A 388 0.65 29.69 -31.79
C LEU A 388 -0.10 30.89 -32.38
N GLY A 389 -1.24 31.27 -31.79
CA GLY A 389 -2.06 32.39 -32.25
C GLY A 389 -2.91 32.08 -33.49
N VAL A 390 -3.07 30.81 -33.85
CA VAL A 390 -3.74 30.36 -35.09
C VAL A 390 -5.20 29.92 -34.90
N VAL A 391 -5.83 30.36 -33.81
CA VAL A 391 -7.17 29.89 -33.42
C VAL A 391 -8.22 30.31 -34.45
N GLU A 392 -8.14 31.55 -34.94
CA GLU A 392 -9.09 32.10 -35.90
C GLU A 392 -9.00 31.36 -37.25
N GLU A 393 -7.79 31.10 -37.72
CA GLU A 393 -7.52 30.36 -38.96
C GLU A 393 -8.02 28.91 -38.86
N VAL A 394 -7.79 28.24 -37.73
CA VAL A 394 -8.29 26.87 -37.50
C VAL A 394 -9.82 26.86 -37.44
N GLU A 395 -10.46 27.82 -36.78
CA GLU A 395 -11.92 27.93 -36.75
C GLU A 395 -12.51 28.18 -38.14
N LEU A 396 -11.90 29.05 -38.95
CA LEU A 396 -12.31 29.30 -40.33
C LEU A 396 -12.21 28.03 -41.18
N LEU A 397 -11.09 27.31 -41.09
CA LEU A 397 -10.90 26.04 -41.79
C LEU A 397 -11.96 25.00 -41.37
N LEU A 398 -12.20 24.83 -40.06
CA LEU A 398 -13.21 23.88 -39.58
C LEU A 398 -14.62 24.23 -40.10
N ARG A 399 -14.97 25.51 -40.22
CA ARG A 399 -16.24 25.94 -40.84
C ARG A 399 -16.28 25.57 -42.32
N GLU A 400 -15.21 25.84 -43.07
CA GLU A 400 -15.10 25.45 -44.49
C GLU A 400 -15.24 23.93 -44.68
N PHE A 401 -14.56 23.12 -43.85
CA PHE A 401 -14.69 21.64 -43.85
C PHE A 401 -16.11 21.17 -43.51
N SER A 402 -16.77 21.80 -42.54
CA SER A 402 -18.17 21.45 -42.20
C SER A 402 -19.15 21.78 -43.33
N SER A 403 -18.87 22.85 -44.10
CA SER A 403 -19.69 23.26 -45.25
C SER A 403 -19.50 22.35 -46.48
N SER A 404 -18.31 21.79 -46.67
CA SER A 404 -18.02 20.87 -47.78
C SER A 404 -18.53 19.45 -47.53
N GLN A 405 -18.58 18.98 -46.28
CA GLN A 405 -19.18 17.69 -45.95
C GLN A 405 -20.72 17.69 -45.98
N SER A 406 -21.35 18.87 -45.98
CA SER A 406 -22.81 19.02 -46.00
C SER A 406 -23.40 19.22 -47.41
N GLN A 407 -22.59 19.16 -48.47
CA GLN A 407 -23.09 19.03 -49.84
C GLN A 407 -23.39 17.54 -50.14
N PRO A 408 -24.66 17.17 -50.40
CA PRO A 408 -24.98 15.85 -50.91
C PRO A 408 -24.40 15.71 -52.33
N LEU A 409 -23.82 14.53 -52.61
CA LEU A 409 -23.51 14.08 -53.98
C LEU A 409 -24.73 14.17 -54.91
#